data_AF-A0A9W5MZB2-F1
#
_entry.id   AF-A0A9W5MZB2-F1
#
_cell.length_a   1.000
_cell.length_b   1.000
_cell.length_c   1.000
_cell.angle_alpha   90.00
_cell.angle_beta   90.00
_cell.angle_gamma   90.00
#
_symmetry.space_group_name_H-M   'P 1'
#
loop_
_entity.id
_entity.type
_entity.pdbx_description
1 polymer ?
#
loop_
_entity_poly.entity_id
_entity_poly.type
_entity_poly.pdbx_seq_one_letter_code
_entity_poly.pdbx_strand_id
1 'polypeptide(L)'
;MKHILYWLGGFAVALGIFQYYETHRYSEDQLIYAQPPQNRSAVADFDALAYLNFLRASANLPALAHSATLERAARNHARYLLQNPDDGHDEKNIRNPFYTGPRPSDRTRKAGYAYKGVHENVSTGQHPPNEKINDHLPAQHQLDNLMTAIYHRLSLLDQNIDEAGASFESQGKQIALSINQGDSRFNSLCQKNRPLSDLSRSFYQDACHGHAIVYADEISNRKTQPYITYPQGNFASPVFHGERPDPMPHYEMTGNPISIAFSEQSPPVKMRSFKLYQDTKEIRDVKILDKDNDPNRLLTERQFALFPLQPLEYDTDYRAVFEYRQNGKDKTAEWTFSTQKPDYPYFIVKGGETLAIESGQKYFIHWQDFWCLKQCERYNYRMNRDTQIDIIERQAGGIIIRVNGSKGSSIRLMPEGEDRRAITLYLWK
;
A
#
# COMPACT_ATOMS: atom_id res chain seq x y z
N MET A 1 42.23 54.34 18.38
CA MET A 1 41.37 54.09 17.20
C MET A 1 42.00 53.18 16.16
N LYS A 2 43.23 53.42 15.67
CA LYS A 2 43.88 52.55 14.64
C LYS A 2 44.01 51.08 15.04
N HIS A 3 44.39 50.75 16.28
CA HIS A 3 44.48 49.35 16.75
C HIS A 3 43.15 48.59 16.79
N ILE A 4 42.02 49.26 17.06
CA ILE A 4 40.69 48.63 17.10
C ILE A 4 40.24 48.26 15.68
N LEU A 5 40.54 49.10 14.68
CA LEU A 5 40.27 48.82 13.26
C LEU A 5 41.08 47.61 12.74
N TYR A 6 42.33 47.44 13.18
CA TYR A 6 43.12 46.24 12.83
C TYR A 6 42.57 44.97 13.49
N TRP A 7 42.14 45.03 14.74
CA TRP A 7 41.49 43.89 15.42
C TRP A 7 40.13 43.54 14.81
N LEU A 8 39.31 44.54 14.44
CA LEU A 8 38.03 44.32 13.76
C LEU A 8 38.23 43.76 12.35
N GLY A 9 39.22 44.25 11.60
CA GLY A 9 39.58 43.71 10.28
C GLY A 9 40.10 42.27 10.36
N GLY A 10 40.99 41.98 11.32
CA GLY A 10 41.49 40.63 11.58
C GLY A 10 40.39 39.66 12.02
N PHE A 11 39.46 40.12 12.86
CA PHE A 11 38.31 39.32 13.29
C PHE A 11 37.36 39.06 12.12
N ALA A 12 37.07 40.04 11.28
CA ALA A 12 36.22 39.86 10.09
C ALA A 12 36.84 38.88 9.09
N VAL A 13 38.16 38.93 8.87
CA VAL A 13 38.87 37.97 8.01
C VAL A 13 38.86 36.56 8.62
N ALA A 14 39.12 36.43 9.93
CA ALA A 14 39.04 35.13 10.61
C ALA A 14 37.62 34.55 10.58
N LEU A 15 36.59 35.38 10.76
CA LEU A 15 35.19 34.99 10.66
C LEU A 15 34.84 34.56 9.22
N GLY A 16 35.35 35.28 8.21
CA GLY A 16 35.17 34.94 6.80
C GLY A 16 35.86 33.64 6.39
N ILE A 17 37.08 33.38 6.89
CA ILE A 17 37.79 32.11 6.69
C ILE A 17 37.05 30.98 7.41
N PHE A 18 36.58 31.20 8.64
CA PHE A 18 35.81 30.22 9.39
C PHE A 18 34.49 29.87 8.68
N GLN A 19 33.74 30.87 8.21
CA GLN A 19 32.53 30.66 7.40
C GLN A 19 32.83 29.96 6.07
N TYR A 20 33.95 30.29 5.41
CA TYR A 20 34.38 29.60 4.20
C TYR A 20 34.69 28.12 4.45
N TYR A 21 35.41 27.80 5.51
CA TYR A 21 35.70 26.41 5.90
C TYR A 21 34.46 25.63 6.33
N GLU A 22 33.53 26.25 7.07
CA GLU A 22 32.26 25.61 7.45
C GLU A 22 31.39 25.36 6.20
N THR A 23 31.34 26.28 5.24
CA THR A 23 30.56 26.13 4.00
C THR A 23 31.19 25.22 2.95
N HIS A 24 32.49 24.94 3.05
CA HIS A 24 33.24 24.03 2.16
C HIS A 24 33.81 22.84 2.93
N ARG A 25 33.18 22.48 4.05
CA ARG A 25 33.64 21.40 4.95
C ARG A 25 33.69 20.04 4.26
N TYR A 26 32.83 19.84 3.26
CA TYR A 26 32.79 18.67 2.40
C TYR A 26 32.94 19.10 0.95
N SER A 27 33.75 18.37 0.19
CA SER A 27 33.84 18.53 -1.26
C SER A 27 32.65 17.85 -1.96
N GLU A 28 32.28 18.30 -3.16
CA GLU A 28 31.08 17.79 -3.87
C GLU A 28 31.10 16.27 -4.10
N ASP A 29 32.28 15.68 -4.27
CA ASP A 29 32.51 14.25 -4.45
C ASP A 29 32.26 13.40 -3.18
N GLN A 30 32.20 14.04 -2.01
CA GLN A 30 31.89 13.39 -0.73
C GLN A 30 30.40 13.37 -0.42
N LEU A 31 29.58 14.08 -1.21
CA LEU A 31 28.15 14.23 -0.97
C LEU A 31 27.33 13.21 -1.75
N ILE A 32 26.41 12.55 -1.06
CA ILE A 32 25.36 11.73 -1.67
C ILE A 32 24.14 12.61 -1.90
N TYR A 33 23.60 12.57 -3.12
CA TYR A 33 22.41 13.32 -3.52
C TYR A 33 21.16 12.45 -3.50
N ALA A 34 20.02 13.07 -3.21
CA ALA A 34 18.74 12.38 -3.14
C ALA A 34 18.35 11.80 -4.50
N GLN A 35 17.81 10.59 -4.48
CA GLN A 35 17.14 9.98 -5.62
C GLN A 35 15.75 10.61 -5.82
N PRO A 36 15.23 10.66 -7.06
CA PRO A 36 13.92 11.24 -7.35
C PRO A 36 12.77 10.40 -6.75
N PRO A 37 11.66 11.05 -6.34
CA PRO A 37 10.50 10.36 -5.77
C PRO A 37 9.76 9.49 -6.80
N GLN A 38 8.79 8.71 -6.32
CA GLN A 38 7.85 7.96 -7.15
C GLN A 38 7.16 8.90 -8.15
N ASN A 39 7.22 8.54 -9.43
CA ASN A 39 6.48 9.25 -10.45
C ASN A 39 5.00 8.85 -10.39
N ARG A 40 4.17 9.70 -9.77
CA ARG A 40 2.71 9.54 -9.71
C ARG A 40 1.96 10.41 -10.71
N SER A 41 2.64 11.10 -11.64
CA SER A 41 1.97 12.05 -12.55
C SER A 41 0.86 11.42 -13.39
N ALA A 42 0.99 10.14 -13.77
CA ALA A 42 -0.03 9.43 -14.54
C ALA A 42 -1.30 9.07 -13.74
N VAL A 43 -1.22 9.12 -12.40
CA VAL A 43 -2.30 8.72 -11.49
C VAL A 43 -2.63 9.83 -10.48
N ALA A 44 -2.11 11.05 -10.68
CA ALA A 44 -2.21 12.13 -9.69
C ALA A 44 -3.68 12.51 -9.39
N ASP A 45 -4.52 12.50 -10.42
CA ASP A 45 -5.94 12.87 -10.36
C ASP A 45 -6.86 11.64 -10.18
N PHE A 46 -6.30 10.45 -9.93
CA PHE A 46 -7.10 9.25 -9.78
C PHE A 46 -7.70 9.16 -8.38
N ASP A 47 -9.03 9.22 -8.31
CA ASP A 47 -9.77 8.80 -7.13
C ASP A 47 -9.53 7.31 -6.80
N ALA A 48 -10.10 6.84 -5.69
CA ALA A 48 -9.90 5.47 -5.23
C ALA A 48 -10.32 4.40 -6.25
N LEU A 49 -11.40 4.62 -7.02
CA LEU A 49 -11.88 3.65 -8.01
C LEU A 49 -11.00 3.68 -9.27
N ALA A 50 -10.65 4.87 -9.75
CA ALA A 50 -9.74 5.05 -10.87
C ALA A 50 -8.36 4.43 -10.57
N TYR A 51 -7.85 4.61 -9.34
CA TYR A 51 -6.59 4.02 -8.91
C TYR A 51 -6.68 2.50 -8.77
N LEU A 52 -7.78 1.96 -8.24
CA LEU A 52 -8.04 0.51 -8.26
C LEU A 52 -8.03 -0.03 -9.69
N ASN A 53 -8.67 0.67 -10.63
CA ASN A 53 -8.69 0.25 -12.03
C ASN A 53 -7.31 0.31 -12.68
N PHE A 54 -6.45 1.25 -12.28
CA PHE A 54 -5.04 1.27 -12.68
C PHE A 54 -4.28 0.03 -12.19
N LEU A 55 -4.43 -0.35 -10.92
CA LEU A 55 -3.81 -1.55 -10.36
C LEU A 55 -4.39 -2.85 -10.95
N ARG A 56 -5.68 -2.88 -11.27
CA ARG A 56 -6.32 -3.99 -11.99
C ARG A 56 -5.76 -4.12 -13.41
N ALA A 57 -5.59 -3.00 -14.12
CA ALA A 57 -5.02 -3.02 -15.46
C ALA A 57 -3.58 -3.55 -15.49
N SER A 58 -2.75 -3.27 -14.47
CA SER A 58 -1.39 -3.85 -14.38
C SER A 58 -1.42 -5.38 -14.18
N ALA A 59 -2.48 -5.91 -13.56
CA ALA A 59 -2.78 -7.34 -13.47
C ALA A 59 -3.57 -7.89 -14.68
N ASN A 60 -3.64 -7.13 -15.77
CA ASN A 60 -4.35 -7.46 -17.01
C ASN A 60 -5.88 -7.62 -16.85
N LEU A 61 -6.45 -7.12 -15.76
CA LEU A 61 -7.89 -7.20 -15.49
C LEU A 61 -8.65 -6.05 -16.15
N PRO A 62 -9.92 -6.28 -16.54
CA PRO A 62 -10.80 -5.20 -16.96
C PRO A 62 -11.07 -4.23 -15.79
N ALA A 63 -11.22 -2.96 -16.14
CA ALA A 63 -11.69 -1.94 -15.23
C ALA A 63 -13.10 -2.25 -14.74
N LEU A 64 -13.35 -2.00 -13.46
CA LEU A 64 -14.66 -2.05 -12.85
C LEU A 64 -15.45 -0.80 -13.25
N ALA A 65 -16.69 -0.99 -13.69
CA ALA A 65 -17.62 0.09 -13.93
C ALA A 65 -17.98 0.78 -12.61
N HIS A 66 -18.19 2.10 -12.65
CA HIS A 66 -18.66 2.84 -11.49
C HIS A 66 -20.13 2.53 -11.20
N SER A 67 -20.43 2.21 -9.94
CA SER A 67 -21.77 1.95 -9.44
C SER A 67 -22.14 2.94 -8.35
N ALA A 68 -22.98 3.93 -8.70
CA ALA A 68 -23.43 4.95 -7.75
C ALA A 68 -24.18 4.36 -6.53
N THR A 69 -24.78 3.18 -6.68
CA THR A 69 -25.44 2.44 -5.58
C THR A 69 -24.41 1.89 -4.60
N LEU A 70 -23.38 1.20 -5.08
CA LEU A 70 -22.31 0.67 -4.25
C LEU A 70 -21.47 1.79 -3.62
N GLU A 71 -21.25 2.89 -4.35
CA GLU A 71 -20.53 4.06 -3.85
C GLU A 71 -21.28 4.72 -2.69
N ARG A 72 -22.60 4.83 -2.77
CA ARG A 72 -23.42 5.35 -1.67
C ARG A 72 -23.29 4.50 -0.41
N ALA A 73 -23.28 3.17 -0.55
CA ALA A 73 -23.05 2.26 0.57
C ALA A 73 -21.63 2.43 1.14
N ALA A 74 -20.61 2.47 0.27
CA ALA A 74 -19.22 2.65 0.66
C ALA A 74 -19.01 3.99 1.39
N ARG A 75 -19.61 5.07 0.91
CA ARG A 75 -19.54 6.40 1.51
C ARG A 75 -20.14 6.44 2.91
N ASN A 76 -21.32 5.85 3.09
CA ASN A 76 -21.94 5.79 4.42
C ASN A 76 -21.08 4.98 5.39
N HIS A 77 -20.53 3.85 4.94
CA HIS A 77 -19.68 3.02 5.78
C HIS A 77 -18.33 3.67 6.10
N ALA A 78 -17.68 4.34 5.15
CA ALA A 78 -16.47 5.12 5.39
C ALA A 78 -16.72 6.22 6.45
N ARG A 79 -17.84 6.94 6.38
CA ARG A 79 -18.21 7.94 7.39
C ARG A 79 -18.54 7.34 8.75
N TYR A 80 -19.15 6.16 8.77
CA TYR A 80 -19.35 5.38 10.00
C TYR A 80 -17.99 5.08 10.67
N LEU A 81 -17.02 4.59 9.88
CA LEU A 81 -15.69 4.21 10.34
C LEU A 81 -14.83 5.37 10.83
N LEU A 82 -15.11 6.62 10.42
CA LEU A 82 -14.45 7.79 11.00
C LEU A 82 -14.72 7.95 12.51
N GLN A 83 -15.87 7.48 12.99
CA GLN A 83 -16.26 7.52 14.41
C GLN A 83 -16.11 6.17 15.11
N ASN A 84 -16.11 5.07 14.34
CA ASN A 84 -16.07 3.70 14.82
C ASN A 84 -15.01 2.86 14.06
N PRO A 85 -13.72 3.26 14.06
CA PRO A 85 -12.71 2.67 13.17
C PRO A 85 -12.41 1.18 13.45
N ASP A 86 -12.62 0.73 14.70
CA ASP A 86 -12.37 -0.65 15.12
C ASP A 86 -13.45 -1.65 14.70
N ASP A 87 -14.59 -1.16 14.20
CA ASP A 87 -15.69 -2.05 13.78
C ASP A 87 -15.40 -2.77 12.45
N GLY A 88 -14.46 -2.25 11.63
CA GLY A 88 -14.03 -2.88 10.39
C GLY A 88 -15.19 -3.08 9.42
N HIS A 89 -15.39 -4.31 8.93
CA HIS A 89 -16.46 -4.65 7.99
C HIS A 89 -17.89 -4.56 8.56
N ASP A 90 -18.03 -4.56 9.89
CA ASP A 90 -19.34 -4.55 10.54
C ASP A 90 -19.75 -3.14 10.96
N GLU A 91 -21.06 -2.93 11.16
CA GLU A 91 -21.55 -1.77 11.91
C GLU A 91 -22.26 -2.24 13.19
N LYS A 92 -21.67 -1.94 14.34
CA LYS A 92 -22.18 -2.39 15.65
C LYS A 92 -22.89 -1.27 16.41
N ASN A 93 -22.48 -0.02 16.20
CA ASN A 93 -23.03 1.16 16.84
C ASN A 93 -24.26 1.70 16.09
N ILE A 94 -25.44 1.18 16.44
CA ILE A 94 -26.72 1.61 15.84
C ILE A 94 -27.08 3.09 16.08
N ARG A 95 -26.39 3.79 16.99
CA ARG A 95 -26.60 5.22 17.27
C ARG A 95 -25.76 6.13 16.37
N ASN A 96 -24.81 5.58 15.62
CA ASN A 96 -24.02 6.35 14.66
C ASN A 96 -24.96 6.87 13.55
N PRO A 97 -24.93 8.18 13.21
CA PRO A 97 -25.82 8.76 12.20
C PRO A 97 -25.62 8.16 10.79
N PHE A 98 -24.48 7.52 10.55
CA PHE A 98 -24.16 6.85 9.29
C PHE A 98 -24.48 5.34 9.29
N TYR A 99 -25.07 4.81 10.37
CA TYR A 99 -25.46 3.40 10.45
C TYR A 99 -26.48 3.04 9.35
N THR A 100 -26.10 2.08 8.53
CA THR A 100 -26.90 1.56 7.41
C THR A 100 -27.21 0.09 7.50
N GLY A 101 -26.47 -0.68 8.29
CA GLY A 101 -26.76 -2.10 8.51
C GLY A 101 -25.52 -2.86 9.01
N PRO A 102 -25.73 -3.98 9.73
CA PRO A 102 -24.65 -4.62 10.45
C PRO A 102 -23.61 -5.27 9.53
N ARG A 103 -24.00 -5.73 8.33
CA ARG A 103 -23.14 -6.43 7.38
C ARG A 103 -23.06 -5.70 6.03
N PRO A 104 -22.01 -5.92 5.23
CA PRO A 104 -21.87 -5.29 3.91
C PRO A 104 -23.11 -5.45 3.02
N SER A 105 -23.67 -6.67 2.95
CA SER A 105 -24.88 -6.95 2.16
C SER A 105 -26.12 -6.19 2.66
N ASP A 106 -26.26 -5.95 3.97
CA ASP A 106 -27.39 -5.18 4.50
C ASP A 106 -27.26 -3.70 4.14
N ARG A 107 -26.04 -3.17 4.16
CA ARG A 107 -25.74 -1.78 3.77
C ARG A 107 -25.96 -1.55 2.28
N THR A 108 -25.48 -2.46 1.43
CA THR A 108 -25.68 -2.36 -0.02
C THR A 108 -27.14 -2.55 -0.40
N ARG A 109 -27.88 -3.45 0.27
CA ARG A 109 -29.34 -3.55 0.14
C ARG A 109 -30.03 -2.25 0.49
N LYS A 110 -29.70 -1.61 1.62
CA LYS A 110 -30.29 -0.32 2.03
C LYS A 110 -29.98 0.78 1.01
N ALA A 111 -28.84 0.72 0.32
CA ALA A 111 -28.50 1.63 -0.76
C ALA A 111 -29.23 1.33 -2.09
N GLY A 112 -29.85 0.14 -2.23
CA GLY A 112 -30.62 -0.28 -3.41
C GLY A 112 -29.98 -1.38 -4.25
N TYR A 113 -28.92 -2.05 -3.77
CA TYR A 113 -28.27 -3.15 -4.46
C TYR A 113 -28.98 -4.48 -4.16
N ALA A 114 -29.43 -5.19 -5.19
CA ALA A 114 -30.32 -6.35 -5.02
C ALA A 114 -29.55 -7.67 -4.84
N TYR A 115 -28.33 -7.74 -5.40
CA TYR A 115 -27.45 -8.91 -5.29
C TYR A 115 -26.73 -8.94 -3.94
N LYS A 116 -26.72 -10.11 -3.28
CA LYS A 116 -26.11 -10.27 -1.95
C LYS A 116 -24.59 -10.45 -1.99
N GLY A 117 -24.04 -10.97 -3.09
CA GLY A 117 -22.62 -11.31 -3.23
C GLY A 117 -21.74 -10.09 -3.48
N VAL A 118 -21.83 -9.10 -2.60
CA VAL A 118 -20.97 -7.91 -2.61
C VAL A 118 -19.69 -8.23 -1.86
N HIS A 119 -18.55 -7.86 -2.44
CA HIS A 119 -17.27 -7.91 -1.75
C HIS A 119 -16.96 -6.53 -1.20
N GLU A 120 -16.47 -6.46 0.04
CA GLU A 120 -16.08 -5.20 0.66
C GLU A 120 -14.61 -5.23 1.07
N ASN A 121 -13.92 -4.13 0.81
CA ASN A 121 -12.58 -3.86 1.32
C ASN A 121 -12.61 -2.55 2.10
N VAL A 122 -12.07 -2.57 3.32
CA VAL A 122 -12.05 -1.41 4.22
C VAL A 122 -10.66 -1.17 4.75
N SER A 123 -10.28 0.10 4.83
CA SER A 123 -9.06 0.52 5.49
C SER A 123 -9.33 1.76 6.34
N THR A 124 -8.84 1.75 7.57
CA THR A 124 -8.97 2.88 8.50
C THR A 124 -7.59 3.28 8.99
N GLY A 125 -7.43 4.56 9.33
CA GLY A 125 -6.15 5.04 9.81
C GLY A 125 -6.18 6.49 10.24
N GLN A 126 -4.98 7.02 10.43
CA GLN A 126 -4.73 8.42 10.75
C GLN A 126 -3.83 9.04 9.70
N HIS A 127 -4.21 10.21 9.20
CA HIS A 127 -3.33 11.02 8.37
C HIS A 127 -2.50 12.00 9.24
N PRO A 128 -1.21 12.23 8.94
CA PRO A 128 -0.38 13.19 9.66
C PRO A 128 -0.99 14.61 9.71
N PRO A 129 -0.85 15.34 10.85
CA PRO A 129 -1.31 16.72 10.94
C PRO A 129 -0.55 17.67 9.98
N ASN A 130 -1.28 18.67 9.46
CA ASN A 130 -0.74 19.81 8.72
C ASN A 130 -0.09 19.50 7.35
N GLU A 131 -0.40 18.36 6.75
CA GLU A 131 0.01 18.08 5.37
C GLU A 131 -1.07 18.53 4.39
N LYS A 132 -0.69 19.39 3.43
CA LYS A 132 -1.47 19.57 2.20
C LYS A 132 -1.20 18.36 1.34
N ILE A 133 -2.19 17.50 1.27
CA ILE A 133 -2.12 16.32 0.47
C ILE A 133 -2.63 16.67 -0.93
N ASN A 134 -1.93 16.22 -1.97
CA ASN A 134 -2.57 16.06 -3.29
C ASN A 134 -3.82 15.21 -3.07
N ASP A 135 -5.00 15.73 -3.40
CA ASP A 135 -6.34 15.37 -2.87
C ASP A 135 -6.76 13.88 -3.00
N HIS A 136 -5.91 13.03 -3.58
CA HIS A 136 -6.13 11.59 -3.74
C HIS A 136 -5.02 10.68 -3.17
N LEU A 137 -3.82 11.19 -2.89
CA LEU A 137 -2.68 10.38 -2.43
C LEU A 137 -2.97 9.49 -1.20
N PRO A 138 -3.71 9.91 -0.16
CA PRO A 138 -3.99 9.09 1.01
C PRO A 138 -4.92 7.96 0.66
N ALA A 139 -5.90 8.20 -0.21
CA ALA A 139 -6.77 7.14 -0.72
C ALA A 139 -5.94 6.12 -1.51
N GLN A 140 -4.98 6.58 -2.31
CA GLN A 140 -4.06 5.72 -3.04
C GLN A 140 -3.18 4.89 -2.07
N HIS A 141 -2.61 5.50 -1.03
CA HIS A 141 -1.82 4.78 -0.02
C HIS A 141 -2.64 3.75 0.76
N GLN A 142 -3.88 4.09 1.13
CA GLN A 142 -4.80 3.13 1.77
C GLN A 142 -5.09 1.96 0.83
N LEU A 143 -5.24 2.22 -0.47
CA LEU A 143 -5.42 1.15 -1.46
C LEU A 143 -4.14 0.32 -1.66
N ASP A 144 -2.96 0.94 -1.69
CA ASP A 144 -1.68 0.22 -1.76
C ASP A 144 -1.52 -0.74 -0.57
N ASN A 145 -1.92 -0.31 0.63
CA ASN A 145 -1.95 -1.17 1.82
C ASN A 145 -2.96 -2.31 1.70
N LEU A 146 -4.18 -2.05 1.22
CA LEU A 146 -5.15 -3.12 0.92
C LEU A 146 -4.62 -4.11 -0.12
N MET A 147 -3.80 -3.63 -1.06
CA MET A 147 -3.17 -4.48 -2.06
C MET A 147 -1.98 -5.25 -1.52
N THR A 148 -1.40 -4.93 -0.35
CA THR A 148 -0.43 -5.82 0.33
C THR A 148 -1.11 -6.85 1.24
N ALA A 149 -2.31 -6.54 1.74
CA ALA A 149 -3.17 -7.44 2.49
C ALA A 149 -3.74 -8.55 1.59
N ILE A 150 -3.41 -9.81 1.85
CA ILE A 150 -3.61 -10.89 0.87
C ILE A 150 -5.08 -11.21 0.63
N TYR A 151 -5.93 -11.19 1.68
CA TYR A 151 -7.35 -11.48 1.52
C TYR A 151 -8.06 -10.34 0.78
N HIS A 152 -7.68 -9.10 1.10
CA HIS A 152 -8.19 -7.90 0.44
C HIS A 152 -7.77 -7.85 -1.03
N ARG A 153 -6.49 -8.09 -1.33
CA ARG A 153 -5.98 -8.18 -2.71
C ARG A 153 -6.76 -9.18 -3.54
N LEU A 154 -6.98 -10.39 -3.02
CA LEU A 154 -7.69 -11.43 -3.73
C LEU A 154 -9.14 -11.03 -4.04
N SER A 155 -9.79 -10.29 -3.13
CA SER A 155 -11.09 -9.65 -3.39
C SER A 155 -11.00 -8.55 -4.46
N LEU A 156 -10.05 -7.62 -4.32
CA LEU A 156 -9.91 -6.45 -5.19
C LEU A 156 -9.58 -6.83 -6.65
N LEU A 157 -8.87 -7.94 -6.83
CA LEU A 157 -8.48 -8.51 -8.12
C LEU A 157 -9.41 -9.63 -8.59
N ASP A 158 -10.57 -9.85 -7.96
CA ASP A 158 -11.51 -10.86 -8.41
C ASP A 158 -12.00 -10.55 -9.85
N GLN A 159 -12.08 -11.60 -10.66
CA GLN A 159 -12.56 -11.59 -12.05
C GLN A 159 -14.08 -11.77 -12.14
N ASN A 160 -14.71 -12.21 -11.06
CA ASN A 160 -16.14 -12.47 -10.96
C ASN A 160 -16.97 -11.22 -10.62
N ILE A 161 -16.33 -10.05 -10.54
CA ILE A 161 -16.96 -8.73 -10.39
C ILE A 161 -16.70 -7.85 -11.62
N ASP A 162 -17.62 -6.94 -11.92
CA ASP A 162 -17.47 -5.95 -13.02
C ASP A 162 -17.84 -4.52 -12.65
N GLU A 163 -18.35 -4.28 -11.45
CA GLU A 163 -18.67 -2.94 -10.98
C GLU A 163 -18.20 -2.71 -9.55
N ALA A 164 -17.96 -1.46 -9.20
CA ALA A 164 -17.61 -1.06 -7.85
C ALA A 164 -18.02 0.37 -7.56
N GLY A 165 -18.13 0.66 -6.26
CA GLY A 165 -18.14 2.02 -5.74
C GLY A 165 -17.15 2.13 -4.60
N ALA A 166 -16.36 3.19 -4.61
CA ALA A 166 -15.32 3.46 -3.63
C ALA A 166 -15.54 4.84 -3.00
N SER A 167 -15.25 4.97 -1.71
CA SER A 167 -15.31 6.26 -1.03
C SER A 167 -14.17 6.38 -0.03
N PHE A 168 -13.42 7.46 -0.14
CA PHE A 168 -12.45 7.90 0.85
C PHE A 168 -13.04 9.08 1.61
N GLU A 169 -13.05 9.02 2.93
CA GLU A 169 -13.58 10.05 3.80
C GLU A 169 -12.56 10.40 4.89
N SER A 170 -12.56 11.65 5.33
CA SER A 170 -11.66 12.13 6.38
C SER A 170 -12.36 13.08 7.34
N GLN A 171 -12.05 13.00 8.63
CA GLN A 171 -12.51 13.94 9.64
C GLN A 171 -11.40 14.17 10.68
N GLY A 172 -10.91 15.41 10.76
CA GLY A 172 -9.73 15.72 11.57
C GLY A 172 -8.52 14.93 11.06
N LYS A 173 -7.97 14.05 11.89
CA LYS A 173 -6.88 13.13 11.50
C LYS A 173 -7.38 11.76 11.04
N GLN A 174 -8.63 11.39 11.33
CA GLN A 174 -9.15 10.08 10.97
C GLN A 174 -9.41 10.02 9.47
N ILE A 175 -9.02 8.91 8.86
CA ILE A 175 -9.29 8.59 7.46
C ILE A 175 -9.91 7.20 7.36
N ALA A 176 -10.79 7.01 6.39
CA ALA A 176 -11.40 5.74 6.10
C ALA A 176 -11.61 5.58 4.58
N LEU A 177 -11.25 4.42 4.05
CA LEU A 177 -11.53 3.98 2.70
C LEU A 177 -12.48 2.78 2.78
N SER A 178 -13.57 2.81 2.03
CA SER A 178 -14.44 1.66 1.80
C SER A 178 -14.65 1.47 0.31
N ILE A 179 -14.57 0.22 -0.15
CA ILE A 179 -14.79 -0.18 -1.54
C ILE A 179 -15.75 -1.36 -1.55
N ASN A 180 -16.89 -1.19 -2.21
CA ASN A 180 -17.86 -2.25 -2.44
C ASN A 180 -17.82 -2.66 -3.91
N GLN A 181 -17.63 -3.95 -4.17
CA GLN A 181 -17.53 -4.54 -5.51
C GLN A 181 -18.67 -5.52 -5.74
N GLY A 182 -19.19 -5.56 -6.96
CA GLY A 182 -20.32 -6.41 -7.31
C GLY A 182 -20.33 -6.85 -8.77
N ASP A 183 -21.41 -7.54 -9.14
CA ASP A 183 -21.66 -8.02 -10.49
C ASP A 183 -22.98 -7.44 -11.01
N SER A 184 -22.85 -6.55 -11.99
CA SER A 184 -23.96 -5.78 -12.56
C SER A 184 -25.01 -6.65 -13.21
N ARG A 185 -24.61 -7.78 -13.79
CA ARG A 185 -25.51 -8.74 -14.42
C ARG A 185 -26.32 -9.51 -13.37
N PHE A 186 -25.66 -10.01 -12.32
CA PHE A 186 -26.34 -10.60 -11.17
C PHE A 186 -27.32 -9.63 -10.53
N ASN A 187 -26.89 -8.39 -10.28
CA ASN A 187 -27.72 -7.35 -9.69
C ASN A 187 -28.96 -7.05 -10.56
N SER A 188 -28.79 -6.92 -11.88
CA SER A 188 -29.89 -6.73 -12.82
C SER A 188 -30.87 -7.91 -12.83
N LEU A 189 -30.38 -9.15 -12.78
CA LEU A 189 -31.23 -10.34 -12.70
C LEU A 189 -31.98 -10.42 -11.37
N CYS A 190 -31.33 -10.06 -10.26
CA CYS A 190 -31.97 -9.97 -8.96
C CYS A 190 -33.11 -8.95 -8.94
N GLN A 191 -32.95 -7.80 -9.59
CA GLN A 191 -33.99 -6.76 -9.66
C GLN A 191 -35.25 -7.19 -10.43
N LYS A 192 -35.17 -8.22 -11.28
CA LYS A 192 -36.35 -8.75 -12.00
C LYS A 192 -37.36 -9.46 -11.09
N ASN A 193 -36.98 -9.80 -9.85
CA ASN A 193 -37.85 -10.52 -8.90
C ASN A 193 -38.48 -11.79 -9.49
N ARG A 194 -37.72 -12.51 -10.33
CA ARG A 194 -38.21 -13.69 -11.04
C ARG A 194 -38.41 -14.87 -10.08
N PRO A 195 -39.58 -15.52 -10.04
CA PRO A 195 -39.79 -16.74 -9.25
C PRO A 195 -39.13 -17.95 -9.90
N LEU A 196 -38.99 -19.04 -9.16
CA LEU A 196 -38.53 -20.32 -9.71
C LEU A 196 -39.55 -20.85 -10.71
N SER A 197 -39.10 -21.03 -11.95
CA SER A 197 -39.97 -21.41 -13.07
C SER A 197 -39.51 -22.69 -13.77
N ASP A 198 -38.25 -23.08 -13.61
CA ASP A 198 -37.65 -24.22 -14.28
C ASP A 198 -36.72 -24.97 -13.32
N LEU A 199 -37.18 -26.12 -12.84
CA LEU A 199 -36.43 -26.98 -11.90
C LEU A 199 -35.32 -27.79 -12.58
N SER A 200 -35.30 -27.85 -13.92
CA SER A 200 -34.26 -28.57 -14.67
C SER A 200 -32.96 -27.78 -14.78
N ARG A 201 -33.04 -26.45 -14.61
CA ARG A 201 -31.88 -25.55 -14.70
C ARG A 201 -31.24 -25.37 -13.33
N SER A 202 -29.91 -25.42 -13.29
CA SER A 202 -29.15 -25.05 -12.10
C SER A 202 -29.29 -23.56 -11.83
N PHE A 203 -29.47 -23.18 -10.57
CA PHE A 203 -29.65 -21.79 -10.14
C PHE A 203 -28.92 -21.51 -8.84
N TYR A 204 -28.59 -20.24 -8.63
CA TYR A 204 -27.99 -19.76 -7.39
C TYR A 204 -29.08 -19.58 -6.33
N GLN A 205 -28.99 -20.32 -5.24
CA GLN A 205 -29.89 -20.19 -4.11
C GLN A 205 -29.53 -18.96 -3.27
N ASP A 206 -30.55 -18.20 -2.87
CA ASP A 206 -30.44 -17.05 -1.95
C ASP A 206 -29.46 -15.94 -2.39
N ALA A 207 -29.12 -15.86 -3.68
CA ALA A 207 -28.20 -14.86 -4.22
C ALA A 207 -28.77 -13.43 -4.19
N CYS A 208 -30.09 -13.27 -4.09
CA CYS A 208 -30.78 -12.00 -4.18
C CYS A 208 -31.54 -11.68 -2.89
N HIS A 209 -31.52 -10.43 -2.43
CA HIS A 209 -32.29 -10.00 -1.24
C HIS A 209 -33.81 -10.19 -1.37
N GLY A 210 -34.34 -10.13 -2.60
CA GLY A 210 -35.75 -10.41 -2.90
C GLY A 210 -36.06 -11.88 -3.20
N HIS A 211 -35.12 -12.81 -2.98
CA HIS A 211 -35.23 -14.23 -3.32
C HIS A 211 -35.51 -14.53 -4.80
N ALA A 212 -35.19 -13.58 -5.69
CA ALA A 212 -35.24 -13.78 -7.13
C ALA A 212 -34.30 -14.93 -7.55
N ILE A 213 -34.76 -15.74 -8.51
CA ILE A 213 -33.95 -16.83 -9.06
C ILE A 213 -33.02 -16.31 -10.15
N VAL A 214 -31.74 -16.65 -10.05
CA VAL A 214 -30.70 -16.43 -11.08
C VAL A 214 -30.19 -17.79 -11.54
N TYR A 215 -30.35 -18.11 -12.83
CA TYR A 215 -29.87 -19.39 -13.36
C TYR A 215 -28.37 -19.32 -13.69
N ALA A 216 -27.66 -20.44 -13.53
CA ALA A 216 -26.20 -20.49 -13.66
C ALA A 216 -25.69 -20.18 -15.07
N ASP A 217 -26.41 -20.64 -16.08
CA ASP A 217 -26.12 -20.38 -17.50
C ASP A 217 -26.29 -18.90 -17.89
N GLU A 218 -27.06 -18.15 -17.11
CA GLU A 218 -27.18 -16.71 -17.29
C GLU A 218 -25.97 -15.94 -16.77
N ILE A 219 -24.98 -16.57 -16.14
CA ILE A 219 -23.78 -15.91 -15.61
C ILE A 219 -22.50 -16.45 -16.27
N SER A 220 -22.51 -17.70 -16.73
CA SER A 220 -21.33 -18.47 -17.15
C SER A 220 -20.54 -17.97 -18.37
N ASN A 221 -20.99 -16.94 -19.07
CA ASN A 221 -20.36 -16.49 -20.33
C ASN A 221 -19.24 -15.45 -20.15
N ARG A 222 -18.76 -15.21 -18.92
CA ARG A 222 -17.67 -14.24 -18.70
C ARG A 222 -16.33 -14.86 -19.10
N LYS A 223 -15.60 -14.18 -19.99
CA LYS A 223 -14.21 -14.53 -20.30
C LYS A 223 -13.33 -14.15 -19.12
N THR A 224 -12.71 -15.14 -18.49
CA THR A 224 -11.72 -14.93 -17.42
C THR A 224 -10.33 -15.29 -17.92
N GLN A 225 -9.30 -14.64 -17.38
CA GLN A 225 -7.94 -15.12 -17.52
C GLN A 225 -7.73 -16.43 -16.74
N PRO A 226 -6.85 -17.32 -17.20
CA PRO A 226 -6.56 -18.58 -16.50
C PRO A 226 -6.12 -18.37 -15.05
N TYR A 227 -5.34 -17.32 -14.81
CA TYR A 227 -4.90 -16.88 -13.50
C TYR A 227 -4.57 -15.40 -13.50
N ILE A 228 -4.54 -14.81 -12.31
CA ILE A 228 -4.09 -13.45 -12.04
C ILE A 228 -2.87 -13.52 -11.14
N THR A 229 -1.83 -12.76 -11.49
CA THR A 229 -0.58 -12.62 -10.72
C THR A 229 -0.42 -11.20 -10.23
N TYR A 230 0.10 -11.02 -9.02
CA TYR A 230 0.36 -9.72 -8.43
C TYR A 230 1.50 -9.84 -7.39
N PRO A 231 2.33 -8.82 -7.11
CA PRO A 231 2.38 -7.49 -7.74
C PRO A 231 2.78 -7.48 -9.21
N GLN A 232 2.48 -6.36 -9.88
CA GLN A 232 2.81 -6.07 -11.27
C GLN A 232 3.17 -4.58 -11.41
N GLY A 233 4.00 -4.25 -12.40
CA GLY A 233 4.47 -2.88 -12.63
C GLY A 233 5.42 -2.39 -11.54
N ASN A 234 5.43 -1.08 -11.29
CA ASN A 234 6.41 -0.39 -10.43
C ASN A 234 5.77 0.38 -9.25
N PHE A 235 4.60 -0.07 -8.80
CA PHE A 235 3.86 0.50 -7.67
C PHE A 235 3.76 -0.47 -6.48
N ALA A 236 4.51 -1.58 -6.50
CA ALA A 236 4.42 -2.55 -5.41
C ALA A 236 4.96 -1.93 -4.11
N SER A 237 4.14 -1.83 -3.07
CA SER A 237 4.67 -1.48 -1.75
C SER A 237 5.71 -2.53 -1.32
N PRO A 238 6.80 -2.16 -0.62
CA PRO A 238 7.80 -3.13 -0.16
C PRO A 238 7.36 -3.97 1.03
N VAL A 239 6.41 -3.48 1.82
CA VAL A 239 6.10 -3.98 3.17
C VAL A 239 4.64 -4.36 3.26
N PHE A 240 4.37 -5.45 4.00
CA PHE A 240 3.05 -5.82 4.48
C PHE A 240 2.97 -5.71 6.00
N HIS A 241 1.88 -5.10 6.49
CA HIS A 241 1.45 -5.10 7.89
C HIS A 241 -0.04 -4.72 7.98
N GLY A 242 -0.73 -5.15 9.05
CA GLY A 242 -2.02 -4.55 9.44
C GLY A 242 -3.30 -5.16 8.84
N GLU A 243 -3.31 -6.44 8.42
CA GLU A 243 -4.54 -7.12 7.95
C GLU A 243 -5.30 -7.78 9.11
N ARG A 244 -6.65 -7.80 9.01
CA ARG A 244 -7.52 -8.53 9.92
C ARG A 244 -8.50 -9.39 9.11
N PRO A 245 -8.53 -10.72 9.30
CA PRO A 245 -7.65 -11.50 10.18
C PRO A 245 -6.21 -11.54 9.64
N ASP A 246 -5.23 -11.72 10.52
CA ASP A 246 -3.80 -11.63 10.16
C ASP A 246 -3.30 -12.92 9.50
N PRO A 247 -2.81 -12.90 8.23
CA PRO A 247 -2.24 -14.07 7.57
C PRO A 247 -0.86 -14.48 8.14
N MET A 248 -0.18 -13.59 8.88
CA MET A 248 1.19 -13.73 9.38
C MET A 248 1.31 -13.37 10.88
N PRO A 249 0.53 -14.01 11.79
CA PRO A 249 0.35 -13.57 13.19
C PRO A 249 1.60 -13.59 14.09
N HIS A 250 2.73 -14.10 13.61
CA HIS A 250 4.00 -14.15 14.35
C HIS A 250 5.02 -13.09 13.86
N TYR A 251 4.64 -12.24 12.91
CA TYR A 251 5.50 -11.23 12.31
C TYR A 251 4.88 -9.86 12.49
N GLU A 252 5.66 -8.89 12.99
CA GLU A 252 5.19 -7.49 13.08
C GLU A 252 4.98 -6.89 11.68
N MET A 253 5.84 -7.27 10.74
CA MET A 253 5.73 -6.97 9.32
C MET A 253 6.43 -8.04 8.51
N THR A 254 6.10 -8.11 7.23
CA THR A 254 6.79 -8.95 6.24
C THR A 254 7.01 -8.15 4.95
N GLY A 255 7.64 -8.76 3.95
CA GLY A 255 7.56 -8.26 2.59
C GLY A 255 6.14 -8.31 2.05
N ASN A 256 5.85 -7.43 1.11
CA ASN A 256 4.62 -7.47 0.32
C ASN A 256 4.47 -8.87 -0.31
N PRO A 257 3.37 -9.60 -0.06
CA PRO A 257 3.23 -10.94 -0.60
C PRO A 257 3.17 -10.94 -2.12
N ILE A 258 3.58 -12.04 -2.71
CA ILE A 258 3.50 -12.34 -4.14
C ILE A 258 2.43 -13.40 -4.31
N SER A 259 1.46 -13.18 -5.18
CA SER A 259 0.26 -14.02 -5.26
C SER A 259 -0.08 -14.44 -6.68
N ILE A 260 -0.62 -15.64 -6.80
CA ILE A 260 -1.28 -16.14 -8.00
C ILE A 260 -2.65 -16.74 -7.64
N ALA A 261 -3.68 -16.36 -8.38
CA ALA A 261 -5.05 -16.83 -8.20
C ALA A 261 -5.60 -17.36 -9.52
N PHE A 262 -5.89 -18.65 -9.60
CA PHE A 262 -6.47 -19.27 -10.79
C PHE A 262 -7.98 -19.04 -10.86
N SER A 263 -8.51 -18.81 -12.06
CA SER A 263 -9.96 -18.67 -12.28
C SER A 263 -10.73 -19.90 -11.83
N GLU A 264 -11.98 -19.72 -11.41
CA GLU A 264 -12.94 -20.79 -11.14
C GLU A 264 -13.25 -21.65 -12.39
N GLN A 265 -12.97 -21.13 -13.59
CA GLN A 265 -13.07 -21.85 -14.86
C GLN A 265 -11.81 -22.65 -15.20
N SER A 266 -10.69 -22.43 -14.50
CA SER A 266 -9.44 -23.13 -14.74
C SER A 266 -9.49 -24.58 -14.22
N PRO A 267 -8.89 -25.55 -14.93
CA PRO A 267 -8.75 -26.90 -14.39
C PRO A 267 -7.96 -26.91 -13.08
N PRO A 268 -8.18 -27.91 -12.20
CA PRO A 268 -7.48 -28.03 -10.92
C PRO A 268 -5.96 -27.90 -11.07
N VAL A 269 -5.37 -27.15 -10.14
CA VAL A 269 -3.94 -26.82 -10.13
C VAL A 269 -3.30 -27.43 -8.91
N LYS A 270 -2.11 -28.01 -9.09
CA LYS A 270 -1.24 -28.42 -7.99
C LYS A 270 0.07 -27.65 -8.05
N MET A 271 0.32 -26.83 -7.04
CA MET A 271 1.60 -26.12 -6.90
C MET A 271 2.77 -27.11 -6.82
N ARG A 272 3.86 -26.81 -7.52
CA ARG A 272 5.15 -27.51 -7.44
C ARG A 272 6.18 -26.68 -6.70
N SER A 273 6.30 -25.41 -7.06
CA SER A 273 7.19 -24.45 -6.40
C SER A 273 6.65 -23.04 -6.57
N PHE A 274 6.97 -22.18 -5.61
CA PHE A 274 6.75 -20.74 -5.70
C PHE A 274 8.00 -20.05 -5.15
N LYS A 275 8.65 -19.24 -5.97
CA LYS A 275 9.94 -18.62 -5.65
C LYS A 275 9.97 -17.15 -6.02
N LEU A 276 10.78 -16.41 -5.27
CA LEU A 276 11.05 -15.01 -5.49
C LEU A 276 12.55 -14.79 -5.67
N TYR A 277 12.91 -13.93 -6.61
CA TYR A 277 14.29 -13.56 -6.92
C TYR A 277 14.46 -12.05 -6.92
N GLN A 278 15.59 -11.60 -6.40
CA GLN A 278 16.15 -10.27 -6.64
C GLN A 278 17.37 -10.48 -7.54
N ASP A 279 17.35 -9.91 -8.74
CA ASP A 279 18.30 -10.24 -9.81
C ASP A 279 18.38 -11.76 -10.06
N THR A 280 19.54 -12.37 -9.74
CA THR A 280 19.80 -13.80 -9.84
C THR A 280 19.73 -14.52 -8.49
N LYS A 281 19.59 -13.78 -7.38
CA LYS A 281 19.59 -14.31 -6.01
C LYS A 281 18.17 -14.69 -5.60
N GLU A 282 17.97 -15.96 -5.22
CA GLU A 282 16.71 -16.43 -4.64
C GLU A 282 16.55 -15.87 -3.21
N ILE A 283 15.40 -15.27 -2.93
CA ILE A 283 14.98 -14.91 -1.58
C ILE A 283 14.38 -16.17 -0.96
N ARG A 284 15.12 -16.76 0.00
CA ARG A 284 14.80 -18.06 0.59
C ARG A 284 14.02 -17.99 1.90
N ASP A 285 14.16 -16.89 2.63
CA ASP A 285 13.43 -16.65 3.87
C ASP A 285 12.01 -16.21 3.52
N VAL A 286 11.19 -17.19 3.17
CA VAL A 286 9.81 -16.99 2.70
C VAL A 286 8.87 -17.97 3.39
N LYS A 287 7.58 -17.60 3.48
CA LYS A 287 6.48 -18.50 3.84
C LYS A 287 5.46 -18.52 2.71
N ILE A 288 5.10 -19.71 2.24
CA ILE A 288 4.06 -19.88 1.22
C ILE A 288 2.75 -20.25 1.92
N LEU A 289 1.68 -19.52 1.61
CA LEU A 289 0.31 -19.81 2.00
C LEU A 289 -0.47 -20.43 0.85
N ASP A 290 -1.23 -21.47 1.18
CA ASP A 290 -2.24 -22.11 0.34
C ASP A 290 -3.48 -22.43 1.19
N LYS A 291 -4.49 -23.07 0.59
CA LYS A 291 -5.71 -23.49 1.29
C LYS A 291 -5.46 -24.30 2.56
N ASP A 292 -4.44 -25.16 2.57
CA ASP A 292 -4.24 -26.16 3.61
C ASP A 292 -3.53 -25.57 4.84
N ASN A 293 -2.68 -24.56 4.63
CA ASN A 293 -1.87 -23.95 5.69
C ASN A 293 -2.23 -22.49 6.02
N ASP A 294 -3.19 -21.89 5.32
CA ASP A 294 -3.71 -20.56 5.63
C ASP A 294 -4.29 -20.53 7.06
N PRO A 295 -3.72 -19.73 7.98
CA PRO A 295 -4.17 -19.71 9.38
C PRO A 295 -5.65 -19.29 9.52
N ASN A 296 -6.18 -18.53 8.56
CA ASN A 296 -7.55 -18.03 8.61
C ASN A 296 -8.52 -18.82 7.73
N ARG A 297 -8.03 -19.79 6.95
CA ARG A 297 -8.82 -20.68 6.08
C ARG A 297 -9.70 -19.93 5.06
N LEU A 298 -9.20 -18.81 4.56
CA LEU A 298 -9.85 -17.96 3.56
C LEU A 298 -9.35 -18.24 2.14
N LEU A 299 -8.12 -18.74 1.98
CA LEU A 299 -7.60 -19.11 0.67
C LEU A 299 -8.35 -20.31 0.07
N THR A 300 -8.68 -20.22 -1.22
CA THR A 300 -9.24 -21.34 -2.00
C THR A 300 -8.14 -22.27 -2.49
N GLU A 301 -8.51 -23.45 -3.01
CA GLU A 301 -7.56 -24.40 -3.62
C GLU A 301 -6.84 -23.85 -4.87
N ARG A 302 -7.22 -22.66 -5.32
CA ARG A 302 -6.75 -21.97 -6.52
C ARG A 302 -5.93 -20.73 -6.20
N GLN A 303 -5.74 -20.41 -4.93
CA GLN A 303 -5.05 -19.20 -4.47
C GLN A 303 -3.79 -19.58 -3.71
N PHE A 304 -2.69 -18.95 -4.10
CA PHE A 304 -1.38 -19.17 -3.50
C PHE A 304 -0.71 -17.82 -3.26
N ALA A 305 -0.04 -17.67 -2.12
CA ALA A 305 0.69 -16.46 -1.75
C ALA A 305 2.07 -16.81 -1.18
N LEU A 306 3.10 -16.10 -1.58
CA LEU A 306 4.46 -16.19 -1.04
C LEU A 306 4.77 -14.90 -0.30
N PHE A 307 5.01 -15.01 1.01
CA PHE A 307 5.40 -13.91 1.88
C PHE A 307 6.92 -13.97 2.10
N PRO A 308 7.69 -12.97 1.63
CA PRO A 308 9.06 -12.76 2.09
C PRO A 308 9.02 -12.44 3.59
N LEU A 309 9.80 -13.15 4.42
CA LEU A 309 9.77 -12.96 5.88
C LEU A 309 10.40 -11.63 6.32
N GLN A 310 11.16 -10.99 5.42
CA GLN A 310 11.66 -9.63 5.58
C GLN A 310 11.02 -8.72 4.53
N PRO A 311 10.82 -7.43 4.83
CA PRO A 311 10.46 -6.45 3.82
C PRO A 311 11.34 -6.47 2.57
N LEU A 312 10.76 -6.08 1.44
CA LEU A 312 11.49 -5.90 0.20
C LEU A 312 12.17 -4.52 0.19
N GLU A 313 13.34 -4.40 -0.41
CA GLU A 313 14.00 -3.10 -0.61
C GLU A 313 13.17 -2.19 -1.53
N TYR A 314 13.18 -0.88 -1.27
CA TYR A 314 12.57 0.13 -2.14
C TYR A 314 13.28 0.23 -3.50
N ASP A 315 12.59 0.72 -4.53
CA ASP A 315 13.16 0.96 -5.88
C ASP A 315 13.96 -0.24 -6.42
N THR A 316 13.42 -1.44 -6.25
CA THR A 316 14.12 -2.70 -6.54
C THR A 316 13.26 -3.60 -7.41
N ASP A 317 13.89 -4.23 -8.40
CA ASP A 317 13.26 -5.20 -9.30
C ASP A 317 13.28 -6.62 -8.71
N TYR A 318 12.14 -7.30 -8.85
CA TYR A 318 11.95 -8.68 -8.41
C TYR A 318 11.32 -9.53 -9.51
N ARG A 319 11.60 -10.83 -9.45
CA ARG A 319 11.05 -11.84 -10.36
C ARG A 319 10.44 -12.99 -9.58
N ALA A 320 9.18 -13.28 -9.86
CA ALA A 320 8.42 -14.35 -9.25
C ALA A 320 8.24 -15.51 -10.23
N VAL A 321 8.41 -16.73 -9.75
CA VAL A 321 8.28 -17.96 -10.54
C VAL A 321 7.37 -18.93 -9.80
N PHE A 322 6.28 -19.33 -10.45
CA PHE A 322 5.32 -20.30 -9.94
C PHE A 322 5.25 -21.51 -10.89
N GLU A 323 5.74 -22.65 -10.43
CA GLU A 323 5.67 -23.91 -11.16
C GLU A 323 4.48 -24.73 -10.66
N TYR A 324 3.71 -25.30 -11.58
CA TYR A 324 2.49 -26.02 -11.23
C TYR A 324 2.17 -27.14 -12.21
N ARG A 325 1.42 -28.13 -11.73
CA ARG A 325 0.87 -29.20 -12.56
C ARG A 325 -0.61 -28.96 -12.81
N GLN A 326 -1.00 -29.05 -14.07
CA GLN A 326 -2.40 -28.94 -14.50
C GLN A 326 -2.64 -29.90 -15.68
N ASN A 327 -3.73 -30.67 -15.63
CA ASN A 327 -4.06 -31.68 -16.65
C ASN A 327 -2.89 -32.63 -16.95
N GLY A 328 -2.16 -33.06 -15.90
CA GLY A 328 -1.03 -33.98 -16.01
C GLY A 328 0.28 -33.36 -16.53
N LYS A 329 0.28 -32.10 -17.00
CA LYS A 329 1.46 -31.39 -17.52
C LYS A 329 2.01 -30.39 -16.51
N ASP A 330 3.34 -30.31 -16.40
CA ASP A 330 4.00 -29.25 -15.64
C ASP A 330 4.05 -27.96 -16.48
N LYS A 331 3.83 -26.82 -15.84
CA LYS A 331 3.73 -25.49 -16.42
C LYS A 331 4.40 -24.47 -15.50
N THR A 332 4.75 -23.32 -16.05
CA THR A 332 5.35 -22.21 -15.30
C THR A 332 4.58 -20.92 -15.58
N ALA A 333 4.29 -20.17 -14.52
CA ALA A 333 3.90 -18.77 -14.58
C ALA A 333 5.05 -17.94 -14.00
N GLU A 334 5.51 -16.94 -14.75
CA GLU A 334 6.63 -16.10 -14.37
C GLU A 334 6.28 -14.64 -14.66
N TRP A 335 6.61 -13.76 -13.72
CA TRP A 335 6.37 -12.32 -13.84
C TRP A 335 7.39 -11.51 -13.05
N THR A 336 7.50 -10.24 -13.38
CA THR A 336 8.40 -9.28 -12.73
C THR A 336 7.63 -8.08 -12.21
N PHE A 337 8.11 -7.49 -11.13
CA PHE A 337 7.59 -6.24 -10.59
C PHE A 337 8.72 -5.45 -9.92
N SER A 338 8.53 -4.15 -9.78
CA SER A 338 9.42 -3.28 -9.02
C SER A 338 8.69 -2.76 -7.79
N THR A 339 9.39 -2.69 -6.67
CA THR A 339 8.90 -1.95 -5.51
C THR A 339 8.85 -0.46 -5.83
N GLN A 340 7.82 0.23 -5.34
CA GLN A 340 7.68 1.67 -5.56
C GLN A 340 8.86 2.43 -4.95
N LYS A 341 9.18 3.58 -5.54
CA LYS A 341 10.03 4.56 -4.88
C LYS A 341 9.24 5.24 -3.74
N PRO A 342 9.91 5.84 -2.76
CA PRO A 342 9.28 6.75 -1.81
C PRO A 342 8.62 7.96 -2.49
N ASP A 343 7.56 8.53 -1.90
CA ASP A 343 6.85 9.68 -2.47
C ASP A 343 7.61 11.01 -2.35
N TYR A 344 8.71 11.02 -1.61
CA TYR A 344 9.61 12.16 -1.43
C TYR A 344 10.99 11.84 -2.02
N PRO A 345 11.77 12.86 -2.41
CA PRO A 345 13.19 12.67 -2.70
C PRO A 345 13.85 11.90 -1.57
N TYR A 346 14.66 10.89 -1.89
CA TYR A 346 15.00 9.89 -0.89
C TYR A 346 16.46 9.45 -0.93
N PHE A 347 16.89 8.86 0.18
CA PHE A 347 18.22 8.26 0.34
C PHE A 347 18.08 6.84 0.87
N ILE A 348 18.85 5.92 0.27
CA ILE A 348 19.11 4.59 0.82
C ILE A 348 20.54 4.60 1.34
N VAL A 349 20.72 4.36 2.64
CA VAL A 349 22.00 4.53 3.36
C VAL A 349 22.36 3.29 4.17
N LYS A 350 23.65 3.12 4.47
CA LYS A 350 24.16 2.06 5.37
C LYS A 350 24.68 2.64 6.68
N GLY A 351 25.22 3.85 6.65
CA GLY A 351 25.92 4.51 7.75
C GLY A 351 27.27 5.08 7.30
N GLY A 352 27.58 6.28 7.79
CA GLY A 352 28.82 7.02 7.49
C GLY A 352 28.70 8.00 6.33
N GLU A 353 27.60 7.98 5.57
CA GLU A 353 27.38 8.86 4.44
C GLU A 353 27.10 10.32 4.87
N THR A 354 27.49 11.26 4.01
CA THR A 354 27.11 12.67 4.11
C THR A 354 26.10 12.99 3.00
N LEU A 355 24.87 13.31 3.39
CA LEU A 355 23.75 13.54 2.50
C LEU A 355 23.59 15.03 2.21
N ALA A 356 23.60 15.40 0.93
CA ALA A 356 23.30 16.75 0.50
C ALA A 356 21.78 16.98 0.54
N ILE A 357 21.34 17.83 1.46
CA ILE A 357 19.93 18.20 1.65
C ILE A 357 19.74 19.70 1.46
N GLU A 358 18.51 20.07 1.10
CA GLU A 358 18.07 21.47 0.96
C GLU A 358 17.18 21.87 2.15
N SER A 359 17.37 23.12 2.61
CA SER A 359 16.63 23.67 3.74
C SER A 359 15.12 23.71 3.46
N GLY A 360 14.31 23.18 4.37
CA GLY A 360 12.85 23.14 4.26
C GLY A 360 12.29 22.03 3.35
N GLN A 361 13.13 21.28 2.63
CA GLN A 361 12.68 20.18 1.78
C GLN A 361 12.46 18.90 2.61
N LYS A 362 11.42 18.14 2.27
CA LYS A 362 11.16 16.82 2.84
C LYS A 362 12.02 15.77 2.14
N TYR A 363 12.59 14.87 2.93
CA TYR A 363 13.32 13.71 2.43
C TYR A 363 12.87 12.44 3.14
N PHE A 364 12.82 11.33 2.40
CA PHE A 364 12.73 10.00 3.00
C PHE A 364 14.14 9.41 3.17
N ILE A 365 14.45 8.90 4.36
CA ILE A 365 15.72 8.24 4.65
C ILE A 365 15.43 6.80 5.04
N HIS A 366 15.98 5.87 4.27
CA HIS A 366 15.91 4.44 4.50
C HIS A 366 17.30 3.89 4.80
N TRP A 367 17.43 3.14 5.89
CA TRP A 367 18.65 2.39 6.16
C TRP A 367 18.51 0.99 5.57
N GLN A 368 19.41 0.65 4.64
CA GLN A 368 19.41 -0.65 3.97
C GLN A 368 19.51 -1.78 4.99
N ASP A 369 18.72 -2.85 4.77
CA ASP A 369 18.62 -4.02 5.63
C ASP A 369 18.25 -3.67 7.10
N PHE A 370 17.57 -2.54 7.33
CA PHE A 370 17.15 -2.10 8.65
C PHE A 370 15.66 -1.76 8.66
N TRP A 371 14.86 -2.72 9.14
CA TRP A 371 13.41 -2.69 9.11
C TRP A 371 12.82 -2.82 10.52
N CYS A 372 11.92 -1.90 10.85
CA CYS A 372 11.36 -1.76 12.18
C CYS A 372 10.18 -0.79 12.16
N LEU A 373 9.13 -1.09 12.92
CA LEU A 373 7.96 -0.22 13.10
C LEU A 373 8.03 0.43 14.49
N LYS A 374 7.85 -0.35 15.56
CA LYS A 374 7.85 0.17 16.95
C LYS A 374 9.22 0.52 17.51
N GLN A 375 10.23 -0.30 17.22
CA GLN A 375 11.57 -0.14 17.83
C GLN A 375 12.34 1.05 17.25
N CYS A 376 11.95 1.54 16.08
CA CYS A 376 12.54 2.71 15.42
C CYS A 376 11.79 4.01 15.66
N GLU A 377 10.94 4.06 16.69
CA GLU A 377 10.31 5.31 17.09
C GLU A 377 11.33 6.36 17.56
N ARG A 378 12.57 5.96 17.86
CA ARG A 378 13.57 6.80 18.50
C ARG A 378 14.81 6.96 17.63
N TYR A 379 15.14 8.22 17.35
CA TYR A 379 16.31 8.64 16.61
C TYR A 379 17.10 9.63 17.45
N ASN A 380 18.42 9.47 17.45
CA ASN A 380 19.33 10.40 18.10
C ASN A 380 19.89 11.36 17.06
N TYR A 381 19.90 12.65 17.40
CA TYR A 381 20.47 13.67 16.54
C TYR A 381 21.28 14.70 17.33
N ARG A 382 22.37 15.17 16.72
CA ARG A 382 23.21 16.26 17.26
C ARG A 382 23.16 17.43 16.28
N MET A 383 22.69 18.57 16.78
CA MET A 383 22.45 19.79 16.02
C MET A 383 23.51 20.85 16.31
N ASN A 384 23.79 21.69 15.32
CA ASN A 384 24.45 22.98 15.52
C ASN A 384 23.41 24.06 15.85
N ARG A 385 23.83 25.21 16.40
CA ARG A 385 22.94 26.26 16.96
C ARG A 385 21.86 26.77 15.99
N ASP A 386 22.11 26.70 14.68
CA ASP A 386 21.23 27.28 13.65
C ASP A 386 20.45 26.23 12.85
N THR A 387 20.34 25.00 13.37
CA THR A 387 19.64 23.88 12.69
C THR A 387 18.46 23.36 13.49
N GLN A 388 17.38 23.02 12.79
CA GLN A 388 16.20 22.36 13.32
C GLN A 388 15.86 21.16 12.44
N ILE A 389 15.48 20.04 13.06
CA ILE A 389 15.00 18.84 12.36
C ILE A 389 13.61 18.48 12.85
N ASP A 390 12.71 18.30 11.89
CA ASP A 390 11.38 17.77 12.08
C ASP A 390 11.35 16.34 11.54
N ILE A 391 11.12 15.36 12.43
CA ILE A 391 10.77 13.99 12.03
C ILE A 391 9.25 13.97 11.84
N ILE A 392 8.82 14.09 10.59
CA ILE A 392 7.43 14.28 10.20
C ILE A 392 6.63 13.00 10.39
N GLU A 393 7.16 11.91 9.82
CA GLU A 393 6.50 10.61 9.81
C GLU A 393 7.57 9.52 9.91
N ARG A 394 7.19 8.42 10.55
CA ARG A 394 7.99 7.20 10.61
C ARG A 394 7.27 6.14 9.80
N GLN A 395 7.97 5.54 8.87
CA GLN A 395 7.45 4.50 7.99
C GLN A 395 8.26 3.23 8.21
N ALA A 396 7.76 2.08 7.73
CA ALA A 396 8.52 0.84 7.80
C ALA A 396 9.89 1.02 7.12
N GLY A 397 10.97 0.81 7.88
CA GLY A 397 12.34 0.90 7.40
C GLY A 397 12.89 2.31 7.21
N GLY A 398 12.13 3.38 7.50
CA GLY A 398 12.64 4.73 7.27
C GLY A 398 11.86 5.86 7.92
N ILE A 399 12.32 7.08 7.66
CA ILE A 399 11.70 8.30 8.21
C ILE A 399 11.59 9.38 7.16
N ILE A 400 10.52 10.15 7.26
CA ILE A 400 10.35 11.39 6.54
C ILE A 400 10.82 12.51 7.45
N ILE A 401 11.85 13.23 7.01
CA ILE A 401 12.42 14.35 7.74
C ILE A 401 12.30 15.65 6.96
N ARG A 402 12.39 16.76 7.68
CA ARG A 402 12.65 18.09 7.12
C ARG A 402 13.65 18.80 8.00
N VAL A 403 14.64 19.42 7.39
CA VAL A 403 15.68 20.16 8.11
C VAL A 403 15.62 21.62 7.69
N ASN A 404 15.62 22.52 8.66
CA ASN A 404 15.75 23.96 8.43
C ASN A 404 17.08 24.43 9.01
N GLY A 405 17.77 25.30 8.28
CA GLY A 405 19.01 25.93 8.74
C GLY A 405 19.73 26.67 7.62
N SER A 406 20.92 27.16 7.93
CA SER A 406 21.80 27.85 6.97
C SER A 406 22.72 26.87 6.22
N LYS A 407 23.04 27.21 4.96
CA LYS A 407 24.04 26.50 4.15
C LYS A 407 25.35 26.30 4.93
N GLY A 408 25.94 25.11 4.82
CA GLY A 408 27.14 24.70 5.54
C GLY A 408 26.86 24.06 6.90
N SER A 409 25.64 24.14 7.42
CA SER A 409 25.29 23.47 8.67
C SER A 409 25.08 21.98 8.46
N SER A 410 25.30 21.19 9.51
CA SER A 410 25.05 19.75 9.48
C SER A 410 24.36 19.23 10.72
N ILE A 411 23.67 18.11 10.57
CA ILE A 411 23.06 17.32 11.64
C ILE A 411 23.57 15.90 11.54
N ARG A 412 24.13 15.36 12.63
CA ARG A 412 24.42 13.92 12.70
C ARG A 412 23.16 13.22 13.17
N LEU A 413 22.68 12.24 12.40
CA LEU A 413 21.43 11.50 12.66
C LEU A 413 21.71 9.99 12.68
N MET A 414 21.08 9.27 13.61
CA MET A 414 21.17 7.81 13.69
C MET A 414 19.93 7.20 14.38
N PRO A 415 19.55 5.95 14.04
CA PRO A 415 18.62 5.19 14.88
C PRO A 415 19.19 5.03 16.30
N GLU A 416 18.33 5.05 17.33
CA GLU A 416 18.77 4.87 18.72
C GLU A 416 19.47 3.51 18.91
N GLY A 417 20.65 3.52 19.51
CA GLY A 417 21.45 2.30 19.73
C GLY A 417 22.31 1.84 18.55
N GLU A 418 22.21 2.50 17.38
CA GLU A 418 22.86 2.09 16.13
C GLU A 418 23.95 3.09 15.68
N ASP A 419 24.97 3.32 16.50
CA ASP A 419 26.05 4.30 16.22
C ASP A 419 26.75 4.09 14.87
N ARG A 420 26.84 2.83 14.41
CA ARG A 420 27.45 2.45 13.12
C ARG A 420 26.62 2.90 11.91
N ARG A 421 25.33 3.16 12.12
CA ARG A 421 24.39 3.62 11.09
C ARG A 421 24.28 5.15 11.05
N ALA A 422 25.13 5.87 11.78
CA ALA A 422 25.09 7.32 11.82
C ALA A 422 25.42 7.95 10.47
N ILE A 423 24.58 8.88 10.02
CA ILE A 423 24.76 9.67 8.80
C ILE A 423 24.90 11.15 9.15
N THR A 424 25.41 11.93 8.20
CA THR A 424 25.47 13.39 8.30
C THR A 424 24.53 14.02 7.28
N LEU A 425 23.56 14.80 7.75
CA LEU A 425 22.71 15.62 6.90
C LEU A 425 23.39 16.98 6.72
N TYR A 426 23.77 17.34 5.50
CA TYR A 426 24.50 18.58 5.21
C TYR A 426 23.65 19.52 4.35
N LEU A 427 23.41 20.73 4.86
CA LEU A 427 22.69 21.78 4.13
C LEU A 427 23.60 22.37 3.06
N TRP A 428 23.50 21.83 1.84
CA TRP A 428 24.38 22.18 0.73
C TRP A 428 23.97 23.48 0.00
N LYS A 429 22.67 23.80 0.02
CA LYS A 429 22.10 25.00 -0.60
C LYS A 429 21.48 25.94 0.40
#